data_AF-A0A7J4FXJ5-F1
#
_entry.id   AF-A0A7J4FXJ5-F1
#
_cell.length_a   1.000
_cell.length_b   1.000
_cell.length_c   1.000
_cell.angle_alpha   90.00
_cell.angle_beta   90.00
_cell.angle_gamma   90.00
#
_symmetry.space_group_name_H-M   'P 1'
#
loop_
_entity.id
_entity.type
_entity.pdbx_description
1 polymer ?
#
loop_
_entity_poly.entity_id
_entity_poly.type
_entity_poly.pdbx_seq_one_letter_code
_entity_poly.pdbx_strand_id
1 'polypeptide(L)'
;MDTYTRKGVKKLFSLTRTKIRLAEESNTIETKPKTLPLIKFLSGIEIRTVAETKQYSNELKERIDFSNSTDVATIVFELLDIIEGVKYRFEPKEYCTLIGEERLREIEIRARKDSKGINLLLLSKTAPSGINLYIGENPPKVAIHLGRVLSNIVPLLNVLFHSNTFCEKGLHNLRVVNEHKTLITNAIVFSLVEYGANII
;
A
#
# COMPACT_ATOMS: atom_id res chain seq x y z
N MET A 1 16.04 12.71 -1.82
CA MET A 1 14.83 12.18 -2.50
C MET A 1 14.73 12.79 -3.89
N ASP A 2 14.43 11.98 -4.92
CA ASP A 2 14.37 12.47 -6.30
C ASP A 2 13.08 13.24 -6.62
N THR A 3 13.12 14.03 -7.69
CA THR A 3 12.02 14.88 -8.15
C THR A 3 10.75 14.10 -8.51
N TYR A 4 10.87 12.88 -9.03
CA TYR A 4 9.72 12.05 -9.42
C TYR A 4 9.01 11.46 -8.21
N THR A 5 9.76 11.03 -7.19
CA THR A 5 9.20 10.60 -5.90
C THR A 5 8.39 11.73 -5.25
N ARG A 6 8.95 12.94 -5.17
CA ARG A 6 8.22 14.11 -4.64
C ARG A 6 6.93 14.42 -5.43
N LYS A 7 6.99 14.35 -6.76
CA LYS A 7 5.81 14.51 -7.63
C LYS A 7 4.79 13.38 -7.41
N GLY A 8 5.27 12.16 -7.17
CA GLY A 8 4.48 10.99 -6.81
C GLY A 8 3.67 11.18 -5.54
N VAL A 9 4.32 11.61 -4.46
CA VAL A 9 3.67 11.89 -3.17
C VAL A 9 2.59 12.97 -3.33
N LYS A 10 2.89 14.06 -4.05
CA LYS A 10 1.89 15.11 -4.35
C LYS A 10 0.69 14.57 -5.15
N LYS A 11 0.93 13.66 -6.11
CA LYS A 11 -0.14 13.01 -6.87
C LYS A 11 -0.97 12.09 -5.97
N LEU A 12 -0.33 11.40 -5.01
CA LEU A 12 -0.99 10.54 -4.05
C LEU A 12 -1.92 11.35 -3.12
N PHE A 13 -1.47 12.49 -2.56
CA PHE A 13 -2.36 13.41 -1.82
C PHE A 13 -3.59 13.83 -2.64
N SER A 14 -3.40 14.17 -3.90
CA SER A 14 -4.51 14.55 -4.79
C SER A 14 -5.49 13.39 -5.03
N LEU A 15 -4.96 12.17 -5.18
CA LEU A 15 -5.77 10.97 -5.30
C LEU A 15 -6.53 10.68 -3.99
N THR A 16 -5.87 10.74 -2.84
CA THR A 16 -6.49 10.55 -1.52
C THR A 16 -7.66 11.52 -1.31
N ARG A 17 -7.45 12.82 -1.56
CA ARG A 17 -8.53 13.83 -1.51
C ARG A 17 -9.70 13.46 -2.43
N THR A 18 -9.41 12.95 -3.63
CA THR A 18 -10.44 12.54 -4.58
C THR A 18 -11.23 11.34 -4.06
N LYS A 19 -10.57 10.35 -3.47
CA LYS A 19 -11.22 9.15 -2.91
C LYS A 19 -12.06 9.47 -1.67
N ILE A 20 -11.59 10.37 -0.81
CA ILE A 20 -12.39 10.87 0.32
C ILE A 20 -13.66 11.57 -0.17
N ARG A 21 -13.55 12.48 -1.15
CA ARG A 21 -14.71 13.16 -1.72
C ARG A 21 -15.72 12.18 -2.32
N LEU A 22 -15.26 11.18 -3.08
CA LEU A 22 -16.13 10.14 -3.64
C LEU A 22 -16.80 9.29 -2.53
N ALA A 23 -16.11 9.06 -1.43
CA ALA A 23 -16.66 8.38 -0.26
C ALA A 23 -17.80 9.20 0.37
N GLU A 24 -17.58 10.52 0.56
CA GLU A 24 -18.60 11.48 1.03
C GLU A 24 -19.82 11.51 0.09
N GLU A 25 -19.59 11.63 -1.22
CA GLU A 25 -20.65 11.61 -2.26
C GLU A 25 -21.44 10.30 -2.29
N SER A 26 -20.82 9.20 -1.87
CA SER A 26 -21.44 7.88 -1.79
C SER A 26 -21.99 7.56 -0.40
N ASN A 27 -22.14 8.56 0.48
CA ASN A 27 -22.62 8.42 1.86
C ASN A 27 -21.87 7.36 2.67
N THR A 28 -20.55 7.25 2.46
CA THR A 28 -19.66 6.40 3.26
C THR A 28 -19.31 7.14 4.54
N ILE A 29 -19.62 6.52 5.69
CA ILE A 29 -19.38 7.15 7.00
C ILE A 29 -18.14 6.58 7.67
N GLU A 30 -18.03 5.25 7.70
CA GLU A 30 -16.96 4.54 8.40
C GLU A 30 -15.84 4.16 7.44
N THR A 31 -14.63 3.99 7.97
CA THR A 31 -13.56 3.32 7.22
C THR A 31 -13.76 1.80 7.25
N LYS A 32 -13.19 1.11 6.27
CA LYS A 32 -13.09 -0.35 6.28
C LYS A 32 -11.66 -0.81 6.00
N PRO A 33 -10.98 -1.46 6.96
CA PRO A 33 -11.45 -1.81 8.30
C PRO A 33 -11.59 -0.57 9.23
N LYS A 34 -12.22 -0.81 10.39
CA LYS A 34 -12.37 0.16 11.47
C LYS A 34 -11.59 -0.38 12.67
N THR A 35 -10.37 0.07 12.95
CA THR A 35 -9.61 1.22 12.43
C THR A 35 -8.68 0.91 11.24
N LEU A 36 -8.15 1.96 10.59
CA LEU A 36 -7.15 1.87 9.52
C LEU A 36 -5.82 1.29 10.05
N PRO A 37 -5.37 0.13 9.53
CA PRO A 37 -4.36 -0.68 10.20
C PRO A 37 -2.94 -0.14 10.08
N LEU A 38 -2.56 0.42 8.92
CA LEU A 38 -1.20 0.96 8.74
C LEU A 38 -1.02 2.25 9.53
N ILE A 39 -2.03 3.12 9.54
CA ILE A 39 -1.99 4.35 10.35
C ILE A 39 -1.90 4.02 11.84
N LYS A 40 -2.70 3.05 12.32
CA LYS A 40 -2.60 2.58 13.71
C LYS A 40 -1.22 2.00 14.02
N PHE A 41 -0.66 1.20 13.12
CA PHE A 41 0.65 0.59 13.32
C PHE A 41 1.79 1.62 13.30
N LEU A 42 1.81 2.54 12.34
CA LEU A 42 2.92 3.46 12.09
C LEU A 42 2.89 4.70 12.99
N SER A 43 1.69 5.22 13.29
CA SER A 43 1.50 6.49 13.99
C SER A 43 0.73 6.35 15.30
N GLY A 44 0.20 5.16 15.63
CA GLY A 44 -0.60 4.95 16.84
C GLY A 44 -1.98 5.60 16.82
N ILE A 45 -2.38 6.21 15.69
CA ILE A 45 -3.63 6.97 15.55
C ILE A 45 -4.75 6.02 15.12
N GLU A 46 -5.89 6.11 15.78
CA GLU A 46 -7.08 5.34 15.42
C GLU A 46 -8.03 6.19 14.56
N ILE A 47 -8.06 5.91 13.26
CA ILE A 47 -9.02 6.51 12.32
C ILE A 47 -10.14 5.52 12.03
N ARG A 48 -11.39 5.95 12.20
CA ARG A 48 -12.58 5.10 12.16
C ARG A 48 -13.64 5.60 11.18
N THR A 49 -13.55 6.83 10.73
CA THR A 49 -14.56 7.50 9.89
C THR A 49 -13.93 8.25 8.71
N VAL A 50 -14.71 8.45 7.65
CA VAL A 50 -14.31 9.23 6.48
C VAL A 50 -13.97 10.68 6.88
N ALA A 51 -14.69 11.27 7.82
CA ALA A 51 -14.40 12.61 8.33
C ALA A 51 -13.01 12.70 8.98
N GLU A 52 -12.66 11.73 9.83
CA GLU A 52 -11.32 11.66 10.43
C GLU A 52 -10.24 11.45 9.36
N THR A 53 -10.49 10.65 8.30
CA THR A 53 -9.52 10.52 7.19
C THR A 53 -9.25 11.86 6.51
N LYS A 54 -10.27 12.71 6.36
CA LYS A 54 -10.15 14.03 5.74
C LYS A 54 -9.30 14.95 6.58
N GLN A 55 -9.61 15.04 7.87
CA GLN A 55 -8.83 15.83 8.82
C GLN A 55 -7.37 15.37 8.82
N TYR A 56 -7.14 14.07 9.00
CA TYR A 56 -5.79 13.52 9.07
C TYR A 56 -5.02 13.76 7.77
N SER A 57 -5.64 13.58 6.59
CA SER A 57 -4.97 13.83 5.30
C SER A 57 -4.50 15.28 5.13
N ASN A 58 -5.20 16.26 5.75
CA ASN A 58 -4.79 17.65 5.74
C ASN A 58 -3.61 17.88 6.69
N GLU A 59 -3.64 17.30 7.89
CA GLU A 59 -2.54 17.35 8.85
C GLU A 59 -1.25 16.75 8.25
N LEU A 60 -1.35 15.60 7.57
CA LEU A 60 -0.26 14.99 6.82
C LEU A 60 0.35 15.94 5.79
N LYS A 61 -0.50 16.69 5.08
CA LYS A 61 -0.08 17.63 4.03
C LYS A 61 0.62 18.85 4.60
N GLU A 62 0.22 19.31 5.79
CA GLU A 62 0.82 20.45 6.47
C GLU A 62 2.17 20.11 7.09
N ARG A 63 2.32 18.88 7.60
CA ARG A 63 3.53 18.45 8.32
C ARG A 63 4.62 17.83 7.44
N ILE A 64 4.31 17.40 6.21
CA ILE A 64 5.24 16.63 5.39
C ILE A 64 6.57 17.36 5.18
N ASP A 65 7.66 16.73 5.62
CA ASP A 65 9.01 17.19 5.36
C ASP A 65 9.70 16.33 4.30
N PHE A 66 9.83 16.86 3.09
CA PHE A 66 10.52 16.17 1.99
C PHE A 66 12.05 16.03 2.19
N SER A 67 12.61 16.55 3.27
CA SER A 67 14.00 16.31 3.68
C SER A 67 14.15 15.00 4.48
N ASN A 68 13.08 14.54 5.14
CA ASN A 68 13.05 13.32 5.95
C ASN A 68 12.47 12.15 5.14
N SER A 69 13.32 11.19 4.74
CA SER A 69 12.91 10.06 3.91
C SER A 69 11.91 9.13 4.60
N THR A 70 12.15 8.82 5.87
CA THR A 70 11.31 7.92 6.66
C THR A 70 9.93 8.52 6.89
N ASP A 71 9.82 9.81 7.21
CA ASP A 71 8.54 10.50 7.35
C ASP A 71 7.73 10.44 6.04
N VAL A 72 8.38 10.74 4.91
CA VAL A 72 7.73 10.68 3.60
C VAL A 72 7.25 9.27 3.25
N ALA A 73 8.05 8.25 3.56
CA ALA A 73 7.67 6.85 3.34
C ALA A 73 6.46 6.44 4.18
N THR A 74 6.44 6.84 5.46
CA THR A 74 5.31 6.65 6.36
C THR A 74 4.05 7.30 5.80
N ILE A 75 4.12 8.58 5.42
CA ILE A 75 2.99 9.33 4.85
C ILE A 75 2.45 8.65 3.59
N VAL A 76 3.30 8.11 2.72
CA VAL A 76 2.85 7.36 1.54
C VAL A 76 1.99 6.15 1.94
N PHE A 77 2.43 5.36 2.91
CA PHE A 77 1.65 4.20 3.38
C PHE A 77 0.35 4.62 4.05
N GLU A 78 0.37 5.68 4.85
CA GLU A 78 -0.85 6.22 5.48
C GLU A 78 -1.86 6.74 4.45
N LEU A 79 -1.40 7.41 3.39
CA LEU A 79 -2.26 7.86 2.30
C LEU A 79 -2.88 6.69 1.51
N LEU A 80 -2.13 5.60 1.31
CA LEU A 80 -2.67 4.38 0.69
C LEU A 80 -3.70 3.72 1.59
N ASP A 81 -3.45 3.68 2.90
CA ASP A 81 -4.36 3.10 3.90
C ASP A 81 -5.69 3.86 3.94
N ILE A 82 -5.65 5.19 3.90
CA ILE A 82 -6.86 6.02 3.73
C ILE A 82 -7.59 5.63 2.43
N ILE A 83 -6.88 5.55 1.30
CA ILE A 83 -7.50 5.23 0.00
C ILE A 83 -8.21 3.88 0.06
N GLU A 84 -7.54 2.83 0.54
CA GLU A 84 -8.15 1.49 0.65
C GLU A 84 -9.34 1.53 1.64
N GLY A 85 -9.16 2.25 2.75
CA GLY A 85 -10.12 2.40 3.82
C GLY A 85 -11.44 3.06 3.44
N VAL A 86 -11.44 3.97 2.46
CA VAL A 86 -12.64 4.74 2.08
C VAL A 86 -13.28 4.28 0.77
N LYS A 87 -12.56 3.55 -0.09
CA LYS A 87 -13.00 3.30 -1.47
C LYS A 87 -14.06 2.20 -1.64
N TYR A 88 -14.26 1.38 -0.60
CA TYR A 88 -14.99 0.11 -0.65
C TYR A 88 -16.48 0.21 -1.03
N ARG A 89 -17.14 1.37 -0.92
CA ARG A 89 -18.56 1.54 -1.29
C ARG A 89 -18.79 1.99 -2.74
N PHE A 90 -17.82 2.64 -3.35
CA PHE A 90 -18.00 3.29 -4.66
C PHE A 90 -17.09 2.75 -5.75
N GLU A 91 -16.02 2.05 -5.39
CA GLU A 91 -15.17 1.38 -6.37
C GLU A 91 -15.75 0.02 -6.77
N PRO A 92 -15.67 -0.34 -8.06
CA PRO A 92 -15.88 -1.72 -8.49
C PRO A 92 -14.96 -2.70 -7.75
N LYS A 93 -15.41 -3.94 -7.61
CA LYS A 93 -14.72 -4.97 -6.79
C LYS A 93 -13.30 -5.24 -7.28
N GLU A 94 -13.05 -5.15 -8.58
CA GLU A 94 -11.74 -5.34 -9.20
C GLU A 94 -10.69 -4.28 -8.80
N TYR A 95 -11.15 -3.12 -8.31
CA TYR A 95 -10.29 -2.07 -7.77
C TYR A 95 -10.15 -2.19 -6.24
N CYS A 96 -10.89 -3.08 -5.58
CA CYS A 96 -10.66 -3.48 -4.20
C CYS A 96 -9.68 -4.65 -4.12
N THR A 97 -9.15 -4.90 -2.93
CA THR A 97 -8.24 -6.04 -2.74
C THR A 97 -9.00 -7.36 -2.97
N LEU A 98 -8.48 -8.21 -3.86
CA LEU A 98 -9.13 -9.41 -4.35
C LEU A 98 -8.92 -10.65 -3.46
N ILE A 99 -7.94 -10.61 -2.56
CA ILE A 99 -7.65 -11.69 -1.62
C ILE A 99 -7.78 -11.20 -0.17
N GLY A 100 -8.31 -12.07 0.69
CA GLY A 100 -8.50 -11.77 2.11
C GLY A 100 -7.22 -11.93 2.94
N GLU A 101 -7.29 -11.47 4.19
CA GLU A 101 -6.18 -11.54 5.15
C GLU A 101 -5.72 -12.98 5.43
N GLU A 102 -6.64 -13.93 5.55
CA GLU A 102 -6.32 -15.35 5.75
C GLU A 102 -5.40 -15.87 4.64
N ARG A 103 -5.76 -15.60 3.38
CA ARG A 103 -4.96 -16.00 2.22
C ARG A 103 -3.59 -15.30 2.20
N LEU A 104 -3.52 -14.04 2.61
CA LEU A 104 -2.25 -13.32 2.75
C LEU A 104 -1.35 -13.93 3.83
N ARG A 105 -1.92 -14.35 4.96
CA ARG A 105 -1.18 -15.06 6.02
C ARG A 105 -0.68 -16.43 5.55
N GLU A 106 -1.47 -17.19 4.79
CA GLU A 106 -1.01 -18.44 4.18
C GLU A 106 0.20 -18.23 3.23
N ILE A 107 0.15 -17.15 2.45
CA ILE A 107 1.22 -16.77 1.53
C ILE A 107 2.50 -16.43 2.30
N GLU A 108 2.38 -15.67 3.39
CA GLU A 108 3.48 -15.34 4.30
C GLU A 108 4.11 -16.61 4.90
N ILE A 109 3.29 -17.52 5.43
CA ILE A 109 3.75 -18.79 6.00
C ILE A 109 4.49 -19.63 4.95
N ARG A 110 3.99 -19.66 3.71
CA ARG A 110 4.63 -20.39 2.61
C ARG A 110 5.97 -19.75 2.21
N ALA A 111 6.02 -18.43 2.10
CA ALA A 111 7.24 -17.68 1.80
C ALA A 111 8.35 -18.02 2.81
N ARG A 112 7.99 -18.08 4.10
CA ARG A 112 8.88 -18.51 5.19
C ARG A 112 9.40 -19.93 5.01
N LYS A 113 8.51 -20.92 4.80
CA LYS A 113 8.89 -22.34 4.69
C LYS A 113 9.87 -22.59 3.55
N ASP A 114 9.65 -21.92 2.43
CA ASP A 114 10.48 -22.13 1.23
C ASP A 114 11.78 -21.29 1.26
N SER A 115 12.02 -20.48 2.32
CA SER A 115 13.07 -19.42 2.34
C SER A 115 13.02 -18.54 1.09
N LYS A 116 11.82 -18.34 0.54
CA LYS A 116 11.57 -17.55 -0.66
C LYS A 116 10.91 -16.25 -0.23
N GLY A 117 11.58 -15.12 -0.48
CA GLY A 117 10.95 -13.80 -0.36
C GLY A 117 9.72 -13.68 -1.26
N ILE A 118 8.86 -12.73 -0.96
CA ILE A 118 7.67 -12.39 -1.74
C ILE A 118 8.07 -11.41 -2.84
N ASN A 119 7.72 -11.70 -4.08
CA ASN A 119 7.88 -10.76 -5.19
C ASN A 119 6.59 -9.95 -5.34
N LEU A 120 6.66 -8.64 -5.16
CA LEU A 120 5.60 -7.70 -5.46
C LEU A 120 5.83 -7.13 -6.86
N LEU A 121 4.96 -7.51 -7.79
CA LEU A 121 4.98 -7.07 -9.18
C LEU A 121 4.06 -5.86 -9.32
N LEU A 122 4.64 -4.68 -9.44
CA LEU A 122 3.90 -3.43 -9.64
C LEU A 122 3.81 -3.15 -11.14
N LEU A 123 2.63 -3.33 -11.72
CA LEU A 123 2.36 -3.09 -13.14
C LEU A 123 3.37 -3.80 -14.07
N SER A 124 3.96 -4.92 -13.64
CA SER A 124 5.06 -5.57 -14.36
C SER A 124 4.57 -6.77 -15.16
N LYS A 125 5.16 -6.99 -16.33
CA LYS A 125 4.80 -8.11 -17.22
C LYS A 125 5.59 -9.36 -16.89
N THR A 126 6.81 -9.21 -16.37
CA THR A 126 7.65 -10.34 -15.99
C THR A 126 7.36 -10.77 -14.55
N ALA A 127 7.40 -12.09 -14.35
CA ALA A 127 7.26 -12.71 -13.04
C ALA A 127 8.51 -13.56 -12.77
N PRO A 128 9.40 -13.14 -11.86
CA PRO A 128 10.57 -13.93 -11.49
C PRO A 128 10.17 -15.22 -10.77
N SER A 129 11.14 -16.10 -10.53
CA SER A 129 10.91 -17.32 -9.76
C SER A 129 10.56 -16.98 -8.30
N GLY A 130 9.59 -17.72 -7.75
CA GLY A 130 9.13 -17.56 -6.37
C GLY A 130 7.64 -17.25 -6.27
N ILE A 131 7.25 -16.70 -5.13
CA ILE A 131 5.87 -16.31 -4.86
C ILE A 131 5.66 -14.91 -5.41
N ASN A 132 4.82 -14.80 -6.44
CA ASN A 132 4.55 -13.54 -7.12
C ASN A 132 3.16 -13.01 -6.74
N LEU A 133 3.12 -11.80 -6.16
CA LEU A 133 1.93 -11.01 -5.92
C LEU A 133 1.88 -9.88 -6.93
N TYR A 134 0.77 -9.72 -7.64
CA TYR A 134 0.65 -8.76 -8.73
C TYR A 134 -0.39 -7.68 -8.45
N ILE A 135 -0.06 -6.44 -8.79
CA ILE A 135 -0.99 -5.31 -8.84
C ILE A 135 -0.99 -4.70 -10.25
N GLY A 136 -2.17 -4.63 -10.86
CA GLY A 136 -2.38 -4.04 -12.20
C GLY A 136 -3.54 -4.70 -12.95
N GLU A 137 -3.75 -4.34 -14.21
CA GLU A 137 -4.90 -4.85 -14.98
C GLU A 137 -4.75 -6.31 -15.43
N ASN A 138 -3.54 -6.71 -15.81
CA ASN A 138 -3.27 -7.95 -16.53
C ASN A 138 -2.20 -8.78 -15.81
N PRO A 139 -2.60 -9.62 -14.83
CA PRO A 139 -1.65 -10.44 -14.06
C PRO A 139 -0.95 -11.48 -14.94
N PRO A 140 0.37 -11.68 -14.77
CA PRO A 140 1.05 -12.86 -15.31
C PRO A 140 0.40 -14.15 -14.80
N LYS A 141 0.35 -15.21 -15.62
CA LYS A 141 -0.34 -16.47 -15.30
C LYS A 141 0.09 -17.12 -13.98
N VAL A 142 1.33 -16.88 -13.55
CA VAL A 142 1.94 -17.47 -12.36
C VAL A 142 1.83 -16.57 -11.11
N ALA A 143 1.19 -15.42 -11.22
CA ALA A 143 1.07 -14.44 -10.14
C ALA A 143 -0.31 -14.47 -9.48
N ILE A 144 -0.33 -14.25 -8.17
CA ILE A 144 -1.55 -14.07 -7.39
C ILE A 144 -1.97 -12.60 -7.53
N HIS A 145 -3.15 -12.36 -8.05
CA HIS A 145 -3.65 -11.01 -8.31
C HIS A 145 -4.19 -10.37 -7.01
N LEU A 146 -3.52 -9.32 -6.53
CA LEU A 146 -3.96 -8.56 -5.36
C LEU A 146 -5.09 -7.57 -5.69
N GLY A 147 -5.07 -6.99 -6.89
CA GLY A 147 -6.07 -6.05 -7.37
C GLY A 147 -5.50 -5.14 -8.46
N ARG A 148 -6.34 -4.29 -9.05
CA ARG A 148 -5.97 -3.50 -10.22
C ARG A 148 -5.24 -2.19 -9.90
N VAL A 149 -5.29 -1.71 -8.67
CA VAL A 149 -4.73 -0.41 -8.27
C VAL A 149 -3.71 -0.53 -7.16
N LEU A 150 -2.77 0.40 -7.14
CA LEU A 150 -1.61 0.37 -6.24
C LEU A 150 -1.98 0.41 -4.75
N SER A 151 -3.13 0.95 -4.36
CA SER A 151 -3.61 0.89 -2.97
C SER A 151 -3.96 -0.52 -2.50
N ASN A 152 -4.18 -1.49 -3.40
CA ASN A 152 -4.42 -2.89 -3.03
C ASN A 152 -3.18 -3.58 -2.39
N ILE A 153 -2.05 -2.88 -2.29
CA ILE A 153 -0.91 -3.31 -1.49
C ILE A 153 -1.18 -3.25 0.02
N VAL A 154 -2.14 -2.42 0.47
CA VAL A 154 -2.35 -2.12 1.90
C VAL A 154 -2.59 -3.37 2.75
N PRO A 155 -3.49 -4.30 2.37
CA PRO A 155 -3.70 -5.51 3.17
C PRO A 155 -2.45 -6.40 3.26
N LEU A 156 -1.63 -6.45 2.20
CA LEU A 156 -0.34 -7.14 2.25
C LEU A 156 0.59 -6.45 3.25
N LEU A 157 0.79 -5.14 3.15
CA LEU A 157 1.64 -4.39 4.08
C LEU A 157 1.20 -4.59 5.53
N ASN A 158 -0.10 -4.62 5.78
CA ASN A 158 -0.64 -4.87 7.11
C ASN A 158 -0.18 -6.25 7.65
N VAL A 159 -0.28 -7.30 6.84
CA VAL A 159 0.19 -8.65 7.21
C VAL A 159 1.70 -8.67 7.42
N LEU A 160 2.47 -7.99 6.56
CA LEU A 160 3.92 -7.97 6.65
C LEU A 160 4.42 -7.24 7.91
N PHE A 161 3.84 -6.07 8.23
CA PHE A 161 4.22 -5.29 9.40
C PHE A 161 3.83 -5.96 10.74
N HIS A 162 2.75 -6.74 10.76
CA HIS A 162 2.32 -7.48 11.95
C HIS A 162 2.83 -8.92 12.00
N SER A 163 3.69 -9.33 11.06
CA SER A 163 4.28 -10.66 11.09
C SER A 163 5.49 -10.68 12.03
N ASN A 164 5.44 -11.53 13.05
CA ASN A 164 6.58 -11.87 13.91
C ASN A 164 7.79 -12.43 13.10
N THR A 165 7.57 -12.86 11.86
CA THR A 165 8.61 -13.40 10.96
C THR A 165 9.36 -12.30 10.19
N PHE A 166 8.70 -11.15 9.93
CA PHE A 166 9.32 -9.96 9.31
C PHE A 166 9.67 -8.88 10.34
N CYS A 167 9.38 -9.14 11.63
CA CYS A 167 9.61 -8.23 12.74
C CYS A 167 11.05 -8.28 13.27
N GLU A 168 12.00 -7.96 12.40
CA GLU A 168 13.22 -7.23 12.80
C GLU A 168 13.41 -6.08 11.79
N LYS A 169 12.56 -5.06 11.94
CA LYS A 169 12.72 -3.70 11.37
C LYS A 169 12.70 -3.55 9.84
N GLY A 170 11.91 -4.34 9.09
CA GLY A 170 11.66 -3.97 7.70
C GLY A 170 11.00 -5.01 6.80
N LEU A 171 10.65 -4.57 5.60
CA LEU A 171 10.15 -5.34 4.47
C LEU A 171 11.28 -6.11 3.75
N HIS A 172 12.32 -6.57 4.45
CA HIS A 172 13.54 -7.16 3.86
C HIS A 172 13.30 -8.38 2.97
N ASN A 173 12.24 -9.13 3.26
CA ASN A 173 11.85 -10.30 2.48
C ASN A 173 10.86 -9.97 1.35
N LEU A 174 10.54 -8.69 1.14
CA LEU A 174 9.78 -8.21 0.01
C LEU A 174 10.75 -7.78 -1.10
N ARG A 175 10.59 -8.36 -2.27
CA ARG A 175 11.29 -8.00 -3.50
C ARG A 175 10.32 -7.29 -4.43
N VAL A 176 10.67 -6.13 -4.95
CA VAL A 176 9.78 -5.29 -5.74
C VAL A 176 10.25 -5.27 -7.19
N VAL A 177 9.38 -5.72 -8.10
CA VAL A 177 9.57 -5.60 -9.55
C VAL A 177 8.72 -4.43 -10.03
N ASN A 178 9.36 -3.43 -10.62
CA ASN A 178 8.70 -2.21 -11.10
C ASN A 178 9.19 -1.82 -12.51
N GLU A 179 8.68 -2.51 -13.53
CA GLU A 179 9.00 -2.22 -14.93
C GLU A 179 8.36 -0.92 -15.43
N HIS A 180 7.20 -0.55 -14.88
CA HIS A 180 6.43 0.62 -15.30
C HIS A 180 6.48 1.73 -14.25
N LYS A 181 7.39 2.68 -14.48
CA LYS A 181 7.62 3.83 -13.61
C LYS A 181 6.61 4.94 -13.86
N THR A 182 5.58 4.99 -13.02
CA THR A 182 4.64 6.09 -12.89
C THR A 182 5.03 6.97 -11.69
N LEU A 183 4.47 8.17 -11.59
CA LEU A 183 4.71 9.03 -10.43
C LEU A 183 4.30 8.33 -9.12
N ILE A 184 3.14 7.67 -9.09
CA ILE A 184 2.66 6.99 -7.88
C ILE A 184 3.51 5.74 -7.59
N THR A 185 3.86 4.94 -8.60
CA THR A 185 4.74 3.78 -8.36
C THR A 185 6.11 4.21 -7.85
N ASN A 186 6.66 5.34 -8.29
CA ASN A 186 7.93 5.85 -7.73
C ASN A 186 7.81 6.17 -6.24
N ALA A 187 6.74 6.83 -5.80
CA ALA A 187 6.53 7.12 -4.37
C ALA A 187 6.35 5.83 -3.54
N ILE A 188 5.63 4.84 -4.06
CA ILE A 188 5.42 3.57 -3.38
C ILE A 188 6.73 2.78 -3.30
N VAL A 189 7.46 2.63 -4.41
CA VAL A 189 8.73 1.92 -4.43
C VAL A 189 9.76 2.58 -3.52
N PHE A 190 9.85 3.90 -3.53
CA PHE A 190 10.67 4.66 -2.58
C PHE A 190 10.33 4.27 -1.13
N SER A 191 9.04 4.24 -0.78
CA SER A 191 8.59 3.94 0.58
C SER A 191 8.84 2.49 0.98
N LEU A 192 8.67 1.55 0.05
CA LEU A 192 8.99 0.14 0.27
C LEU A 192 10.49 -0.05 0.54
N VAL A 193 11.36 0.63 -0.22
CA VAL A 193 12.82 0.58 -0.05
C VAL A 193 13.26 1.24 1.26
N GLU A 194 12.67 2.36 1.63
CA GLU A 194 12.95 3.02 2.92
C GLU A 194 12.65 2.09 4.10
N TYR A 195 11.59 1.26 3.96
CA TYR A 195 11.27 0.21 4.92
C TYR A 195 12.03 -1.10 4.68
N GLY A 196 13.04 -1.13 3.81
CA GLY A 196 13.98 -2.25 3.65
C GLY A 196 13.65 -3.26 2.55
N ALA A 197 12.64 -3.03 1.71
CA ALA A 197 12.38 -3.89 0.56
C ALA A 197 13.48 -3.81 -0.50
N ASN A 198 13.70 -4.91 -1.21
CA ASN A 198 14.74 -5.01 -2.24
C ASN A 198 14.13 -4.78 -3.63
N ILE A 199 14.70 -3.90 -4.45
CA ILE A 199 14.32 -3.78 -5.86
C ILE A 199 15.05 -4.86 -6.66
N ILE A 200 14.34 -5.58 -7.53
CA ILE A 200 14.90 -6.59 -8.43
C ILE A 200 14.43 -6.39 -9.87
#